data_AF-A0A7L1QCL0-F1
#
_entry.id   AF-A0A7L1QCL0-F1
#
_cell.length_a   1.000
_cell.length_b   1.000
_cell.length_c   1.000
_cell.angle_alpha   90.00
_cell.angle_beta   90.00
_cell.angle_gamma   90.00
#
_symmetry.space_group_name_H-M   'P 1'
#
loop_
_entity.id
_entity.type
_entity.pdbx_description
1 polymer ?
#
loop_
_entity_poly.entity_id
_entity_poly.type
_entity_poly.pdbx_seq_one_letter_code
_entity_poly.pdbx_strand_id
1 'polypeptide(L)' 'MRILHLLLVVLFLMLQGTAGQEVFSRLENSCLAQNGRCFPGICRRPYYWIGECNNGYSCCRR' A
#
# COMPACT_ATOMS: atom_id res chain seq x y z
N MET A 1 18.41 27.20 -25.27
CA MET A 1 17.83 27.13 -23.91
C MET A 1 16.39 26.59 -23.96
N ARG A 2 16.18 25.32 -24.33
CA ARG A 2 14.86 24.66 -24.43
C ARG A 2 14.97 23.14 -24.29
N ILE A 3 16.12 22.59 -24.71
CA ILE A 3 16.50 21.17 -24.56
C ILE A 3 16.65 20.74 -23.09
N LEU A 4 17.21 21.58 -22.22
CA LEU A 4 17.37 21.26 -20.80
C LEU A 4 16.01 21.00 -20.11
N HIS A 5 15.00 21.80 -20.46
CA HIS A 5 13.65 21.66 -19.93
C HIS A 5 12.96 20.38 -20.42
N LEU A 6 13.19 20.01 -21.69
CA LEU A 6 12.67 18.77 -22.27
C LEU A 6 13.27 17.54 -21.59
N LEU A 7 14.59 17.55 -21.34
CA LEU A 7 15.28 16.49 -20.60
C LEU A 7 14.72 16.35 -19.18
N LEU A 8 14.50 17.46 -18.49
CA LEU A 8 13.92 17.46 -17.14
C LEU A 8 12.52 16.86 -17.12
N VAL A 9 11.65 17.23 -18.07
CA VAL A 9 10.29 16.69 -18.19
C VAL A 9 10.31 15.18 -18.44
N VAL A 10 11.17 14.71 -19.34
CA VAL A 10 11.32 13.27 -19.61
C VAL A 10 11.79 12.53 -18.36
N LEU A 11 12.74 13.10 -17.62
CA LEU A 11 13.25 12.49 -16.39
C LEU A 11 12.16 12.37 -15.31
N PHE A 12 11.34 13.40 -15.13
CA PHE A 12 10.21 13.37 -14.20
C PHE A 12 9.13 12.36 -14.58
N LEU A 13 8.83 12.21 -15.87
CA LEU A 13 7.88 11.21 -16.36
C LEU A 13 8.35 9.77 -16.07
N MET A 14 9.65 9.50 -16.21
CA MET A 14 10.21 8.18 -15.88
C MET A 14 10.20 7.90 -14.37
N LEU A 15 10.35 8.92 -13.51
CA LEU A 15 10.36 8.74 -12.06
C LEU A 15 8.97 8.46 -11.45
N GLN A 16 7.88 8.93 -12.07
CA GLN A 16 6.51 8.76 -11.54
C GLN A 16 6.00 7.32 -11.59
N GLY A 17 6.72 6.38 -12.22
CA GLY A 17 6.37 4.95 -12.26
C GLY A 17 6.42 4.21 -10.92
N THR A 18 6.80 4.88 -9.82
CA THR A 18 6.94 4.28 -8.47
C THR A 18 5.87 4.70 -7.47
N ALA A 19 4.99 5.65 -7.83
CA ALA A 19 4.01 6.26 -6.92
C ALA A 19 2.87 5.33 -6.43
N GLY A 20 2.83 4.08 -6.89
CA GLY A 20 1.85 3.10 -6.39
C GLY A 20 2.23 2.50 -5.03
N GLN A 21 3.52 2.33 -4.73
CA GLN A 21 3.99 1.51 -3.61
C GLN A 21 3.62 2.09 -2.22
N GLU A 22 3.59 3.42 -2.10
CA GLU A 22 3.41 4.10 -0.82
C GLU A 22 2.02 3.86 -0.21
N VAL A 23 0.97 3.79 -1.06
CA VAL A 23 -0.40 3.53 -0.62
C VAL A 23 -0.55 2.09 -0.11
N PHE A 24 0.08 1.12 -0.78
CA PHE A 24 0.05 -0.28 -0.37
C PHE A 24 0.79 -0.49 0.95
N SER A 25 2.04 -0.03 1.07
CA SER A 25 2.79 -0.14 2.33
C SER A 25 2.06 0.52 3.51
N ARG A 26 1.30 1.59 3.28
CA ARG A 26 0.52 2.25 4.32
C ARG A 26 -0.60 1.39 4.89
N LEU A 27 -1.27 0.57 4.07
CA LEU A 27 -2.39 -0.26 4.50
C LEU A 27 -1.94 -1.36 5.47
N GLU A 28 -0.86 -2.07 5.11
CA GLU A 28 -0.30 -3.17 5.91
C GLU A 28 0.26 -2.66 7.25
N ASN A 29 0.99 -1.55 7.22
CA ASN A 29 1.49 -0.90 8.43
C ASN A 29 0.35 -0.43 9.34
N SER A 30 -0.79 0.00 8.78
CA SER A 30 -1.96 0.40 9.60
C SER A 30 -2.61 -0.77 10.34
N CYS A 31 -2.63 -1.97 9.73
CA CYS A 31 -3.19 -3.17 10.36
C CYS A 31 -2.33 -3.62 11.54
N LEU A 32 -1.01 -3.67 11.33
CA LEU A 32 -0.04 -4.01 12.36
C LEU A 32 -0.02 -2.97 13.49
N ALA A 33 -0.10 -1.67 13.17
CA ALA A 33 -0.18 -0.60 14.17
C ALA A 33 -1.43 -0.68 15.05
N GLN A 34 -2.53 -1.21 14.50
CA GLN A 34 -3.76 -1.49 15.24
C GLN A 34 -3.74 -2.84 15.98
N ASN A 35 -2.58 -3.48 16.09
CA ASN A 35 -2.40 -4.81 16.70
C ASN A 35 -3.24 -5.90 16.00
N GLY A 36 -3.53 -5.69 14.71
CA GLY A 36 -4.18 -6.65 13.82
C GLY A 36 -3.17 -7.51 13.07
N ARG A 37 -3.65 -8.55 12.40
CA ARG A 37 -2.87 -9.42 11.51
C ARG A 37 -3.59 -9.57 10.19
N CYS A 38 -2.82 -9.58 9.10
CA CYS A 38 -3.35 -9.84 7.77
C CYS A 38 -3.50 -11.36 7.56
N PHE A 39 -4.71 -11.81 7.24
CA PHE A 39 -5.00 -13.20 6.87
C PHE A 39 -5.54 -13.28 5.44
N PRO A 40 -5.18 -14.32 4.67
CA PRO A 40 -5.79 -14.54 3.37
C PRO A 40 -7.24 -14.96 3.54
N GLY A 41 -8.17 -14.28 2.87
CA GLY A 41 -9.61 -14.57 2.96
C GLY A 41 -10.27 -13.96 4.21
N ILE A 42 -11.13 -14.71 4.90
CA ILE A 42 -11.92 -14.22 6.04
C ILE A 42 -11.24 -14.42 7.39
N CYS A 43 -11.54 -13.55 8.35
CA CYS A 43 -11.09 -13.69 9.73
C CYS A 43 -11.75 -14.91 10.40
N ARG A 44 -10.91 -15.82 10.91
CA ARG A 44 -11.39 -16.97 11.70
C ARG A 44 -11.52 -16.58 13.16
N ARG A 45 -12.59 -17.07 13.83
CA ARG A 45 -12.76 -16.89 15.28
C ARG A 45 -11.50 -17.37 16.03
N PRO A 46 -11.05 -16.66 17.08
CA PRO A 46 -11.69 -15.51 17.75
C PRO A 46 -11.43 -14.14 17.10
N TYR A 47 -10.82 -14.07 15.91
CA TYR A 47 -10.47 -12.79 15.28
C TYR A 47 -11.65 -12.20 14.50
N TYR A 48 -11.87 -10.90 14.62
CA TYR A 48 -12.86 -10.10 13.90
C TYR A 48 -12.22 -9.24 12.82
N TRP A 49 -12.97 -8.99 11.74
CA TRP A 49 -12.54 -8.17 10.61
C TRP A 49 -12.57 -6.69 10.98
N ILE A 50 -11.47 -5.99 10.73
CA ILE A 50 -11.33 -4.54 11.00
C ILE A 50 -10.97 -3.72 9.74
N GLY A 51 -10.77 -4.40 8.62
CA GLY A 51 -10.42 -3.77 7.35
C GLY A 51 -9.70 -4.74 6.43
N GLU A 52 -9.14 -4.22 5.36
CA GLU A 52 -8.35 -4.99 4.41
C GLU A 52 -6.86 -4.63 4.53
N CYS A 53 -6.04 -5.62 4.23
CA CYS A 53 -4.61 -5.48 3.99
C CYS A 53 -4.34 -5.54 2.48
N ASN A 54 -3.07 -5.41 2.10
CA ASN A 54 -2.63 -5.57 0.71
C ASN A 54 -3.00 -6.93 0.13
N ASN A 55 -3.04 -7.02 -1.21
CA ASN A 55 -3.29 -8.27 -1.95
C ASN A 55 -4.65 -8.95 -1.64
N GLY A 56 -5.65 -8.20 -1.16
CA GLY A 56 -6.97 -8.75 -0.81
C GLY A 56 -6.98 -9.59 0.47
N TYR A 57 -6.00 -9.39 1.34
CA TYR A 57 -5.97 -10.00 2.66
C TYR A 57 -6.92 -9.24 3.60
N SER A 58 -7.50 -9.92 4.58
CA SER A 58 -8.28 -9.27 5.63
C SER A 58 -7.40 -8.90 6.81
N CYS A 59 -7.53 -7.67 7.29
CA CYS A 59 -6.98 -7.26 8.56
C CYS A 59 -7.90 -7.76 9.68
N CYS A 60 -7.38 -8.68 10.50
CA CYS A 60 -8.10 -9.34 11.57
C CYS A 60 -7.49 -9.03 12.94
N ARG A 61 -8.33 -8.70 13.91
CA ARG A 61 -7.91 -8.43 15.29
C ARG A 61 -8.61 -9.38 16.25
N ARG A 62 -7.94 -9.79 17.33
CA ARG A 62 -8.53 -10.64 18.38
C ARG A 62 -9.35 -9.81 19.34
#